data_AF-A0A7S2HL81-F1
#
_entry.id   AF-A0A7S2HL81-F1
#
_cell.length_a   1.000
_cell.length_b   1.000
_cell.length_c   1.000
_cell.angle_alpha   90.00
_cell.angle_beta   90.00
_cell.angle_gamma   90.00
#
_symmetry.space_group_name_H-M   'P 1'
#
loop_
_entity.id
_entity.type
_entity.pdbx_description
1 polymer ?
#
loop_
_entity_poly.entity_id
_entity_poly.type
_entity_poly.pdbx_seq_one_letter_code
_entity_poly.pdbx_strand_id
1 'polypeptide(L)'
;GAAGEGGAAATKAAEDWSQDDLLEFCFMQAFKVSLTGDKALPIEASEMYEKHMKPQRPEGTTLDVKKSSHKQIGKFLNAMRKAKVIDVVEKKGVISVTKADLKAKVFAALEAKFE
;
A
#
# COMPACT_ATOMS: atom_id res chain seq x y z
N GLY A 1 0.36 3.70 22.88
CA GLY A 1 0.83 2.84 21.78
C GLY A 1 1.24 3.75 20.65
N ALA A 2 2.51 3.71 20.25
CA ALA A 2 3.09 4.65 19.30
C ALA A 2 2.48 4.45 17.90
N ALA A 3 1.61 5.35 17.48
CA ALA A 3 1.33 5.57 16.07
C ALA A 3 2.36 6.60 15.61
N GLY A 4 3.37 6.13 14.89
CA GLY A 4 4.43 6.98 14.38
C GLY A 4 3.85 8.08 13.49
N GLU A 5 4.13 9.32 13.88
CA GLU A 5 4.16 10.48 12.99
C GLU A 5 5.06 10.12 11.80
N GLY A 6 4.48 10.02 10.61
CA GLY A 6 5.16 9.46 9.46
C GLY A 6 4.60 9.99 8.15
N GLY A 7 5.16 11.12 7.72
CA GLY A 7 5.24 11.49 6.31
C GLY A 7 4.40 12.68 5.88
N ALA A 8 4.89 13.88 6.14
CA ALA A 8 4.62 15.03 5.29
C ALA A 8 5.15 14.74 3.87
N ALA A 9 4.33 14.14 3.02
CA ALA A 9 4.68 13.87 1.63
C ALA A 9 3.42 13.82 0.78
N ALA A 10 2.77 14.97 0.60
CA ALA A 10 2.14 15.37 -0.66
C ALA A 10 1.58 16.78 -0.52
N THR A 11 1.94 17.67 -1.44
CA THR A 11 1.35 19.01 -1.61
C THR A 11 -0.11 18.96 -2.12
N LYS A 12 -0.66 17.75 -2.28
CA LYS A 12 -1.99 17.50 -2.84
C LYS A 12 -3.06 17.56 -1.76
N ALA A 13 -3.98 18.53 -1.88
CA ALA A 13 -5.12 18.70 -0.96
C ALA A 13 -5.94 17.41 -0.83
N ALA A 14 -6.46 17.15 0.37
CA ALA A 14 -7.18 15.92 0.71
C ALA A 14 -8.34 15.59 -0.23
N GLU A 15 -8.96 16.61 -0.82
CA GLU A 15 -10.09 16.51 -1.75
C GLU A 15 -9.74 16.01 -3.16
N ASP A 16 -8.48 16.11 -3.58
CA ASP A 16 -8.05 15.66 -4.92
C ASP A 16 -7.63 14.17 -4.93
N TRP A 17 -7.66 13.51 -3.77
CA TRP A 17 -7.29 12.11 -3.62
C TRP A 17 -8.46 11.17 -3.89
N SER A 18 -8.35 10.35 -4.95
CA SER A 18 -9.26 9.21 -5.11
C SER A 18 -8.88 8.08 -4.14
N GLN A 19 -9.83 7.21 -3.81
CA GLN A 19 -9.57 6.05 -2.95
C GLN A 19 -8.59 5.06 -3.58
N ASP A 20 -8.61 4.95 -4.91
CA ASP A 20 -7.62 4.20 -5.67
C ASP A 20 -6.22 4.84 -5.56
N ASP A 21 -6.11 6.17 -5.71
CA ASP A 21 -4.84 6.89 -5.53
C ASP A 21 -4.28 6.72 -4.11
N LEU A 22 -5.14 6.82 -3.10
CA LEU A 22 -4.73 6.63 -1.70
C LEU A 22 -4.24 5.20 -1.46
N LEU A 23 -4.88 4.19 -2.05
CA LEU A 23 -4.42 2.81 -1.94
C LEU A 23 -3.03 2.65 -2.55
N GLU A 24 -2.83 3.16 -3.76
CA GLU A 24 -1.55 3.11 -4.47
C GLU A 24 -0.44 3.84 -3.70
N PHE A 25 -0.71 5.07 -3.26
CA PHE A 25 0.22 5.88 -2.48
C PHE A 25 0.57 5.21 -1.15
N CYS A 26 -0.43 4.85 -0.34
CA CYS A 26 -0.20 4.21 0.96
C CYS A 26 0.51 2.85 0.82
N PHE A 27 0.23 2.12 -0.26
CA PHE A 27 0.90 0.86 -0.58
C PHE A 27 2.38 1.07 -0.86
N MET A 28 2.71 2.01 -1.75
CA MET A 28 4.09 2.38 -2.06
C MET A 28 4.82 2.82 -0.79
N GLN A 29 4.19 3.69 -0.02
CA GLN A 29 4.80 4.27 1.17
C GLN A 29 4.99 3.26 2.30
N ALA A 30 4.07 2.30 2.43
CA ALA A 30 4.24 1.15 3.32
C ALA A 30 5.56 0.41 3.04
N PHE A 31 5.96 0.23 1.78
CA PHE A 31 7.25 -0.38 1.44
C PHE A 31 8.45 0.52 1.66
N LYS A 32 8.32 1.82 1.40
CA LYS A 32 9.41 2.78 1.58
C LYS A 32 9.75 3.02 3.05
N VAL A 33 8.74 3.00 3.92
CA VAL A 33 8.90 3.38 5.34
C VAL A 33 8.82 2.19 6.27
N SER A 34 7.84 1.30 6.07
CA SER A 34 7.47 0.29 7.06
C SER A 34 7.97 -1.12 6.73
N LEU A 35 8.01 -1.47 5.44
CA LEU A 35 8.39 -2.80 4.93
C LEU A 35 9.75 -2.76 4.21
N THR A 36 10.71 -2.02 4.77
CA THR A 36 12.03 -1.74 4.19
C THR A 36 13.10 -2.81 4.46
N GLY A 37 12.77 -3.98 5.03
CA GLY A 37 13.76 -4.99 5.41
C GLY A 37 13.33 -6.44 5.23
N ASP A 38 14.31 -7.35 5.21
CA ASP A 38 14.12 -8.80 4.99
C ASP A 38 13.17 -9.48 5.99
N LYS A 39 12.94 -8.88 7.16
CA LYS A 39 12.03 -9.41 8.19
C LYS A 39 10.59 -8.92 8.07
N ALA A 40 10.30 -8.03 7.11
CA ALA A 40 8.97 -7.43 6.97
C ALA A 40 7.97 -8.36 6.27
N LEU A 41 8.45 -9.38 5.56
CA LEU A 41 7.61 -10.34 4.82
C LEU A 41 7.89 -11.78 5.33
N PRO A 42 6.88 -12.67 5.33
CA PRO A 42 5.54 -12.49 4.77
C PRO A 42 4.58 -11.73 5.70
N ILE A 43 3.72 -10.89 5.12
CA ILE A 43 2.69 -10.13 5.84
C ILE A 43 1.30 -10.41 5.28
N GLU A 44 0.30 -10.55 6.15
CA GLU A 44 -1.09 -10.71 5.73
C GLU A 44 -1.63 -9.42 5.08
N ALA A 45 -2.48 -9.56 4.05
CA ALA A 45 -3.15 -8.45 3.40
C ALA A 45 -3.90 -7.52 4.38
N SER A 46 -4.63 -8.09 5.35
CA SER A 46 -5.35 -7.31 6.36
C SER A 46 -4.37 -6.54 7.24
N GLU A 47 -3.31 -7.21 7.71
CA GLU A 47 -2.29 -6.60 8.56
C GLU A 47 -1.51 -5.50 7.83
N MET A 48 -1.10 -5.75 6.58
CA MET A 48 -0.47 -4.75 5.72
C MET A 48 -1.36 -3.51 5.56
N TYR A 49 -2.64 -3.72 5.27
CA TYR A 49 -3.57 -2.60 5.08
C TYR A 49 -3.75 -1.79 6.36
N GLU A 50 -3.98 -2.45 7.50
CA GLU A 50 -4.30 -1.76 8.75
C GLU A 50 -3.10 -1.17 9.47
N LYS A 51 -1.97 -1.89 9.49
CA LYS A 51 -0.78 -1.49 10.25
C LYS A 51 0.27 -0.77 9.42
N HIS A 52 0.31 -0.97 8.11
CA HIS A 52 1.37 -0.42 7.26
C HIS A 52 0.86 0.58 6.23
N MET A 53 -0.35 0.43 5.69
CA MET A 53 -0.91 1.36 4.70
C MET A 53 -1.69 2.51 5.36
N LYS A 54 -2.68 2.22 6.21
CA LYS A 54 -3.49 3.24 6.90
C LYS A 54 -2.68 4.35 7.61
N PRO A 55 -1.57 4.07 8.31
CA PRO A 55 -0.80 5.14 8.96
C PRO A 55 0.03 5.97 7.99
N GLN A 56 0.15 5.58 6.72
CA GLN A 56 0.90 6.31 5.70
C GLN A 56 0.00 7.20 4.85
N ARG A 57 -1.27 7.33 5.24
CA ARG A 57 -2.21 8.21 4.55
C ARG A 57 -1.81 9.68 4.75
N PRO A 58 -1.92 10.52 3.70
CA PRO A 58 -1.70 11.94 3.83
C PRO A 58 -2.71 12.59 4.79
N GLU A 59 -2.31 13.71 5.39
CA GLU A 59 -3.13 14.43 6.37
C GLU A 59 -4.48 14.86 5.78
N GLY A 60 -5.53 14.78 6.60
CA GLY A 60 -6.90 15.09 6.17
C GLY A 60 -7.57 14.04 5.28
N THR A 61 -6.89 12.94 4.92
CA THR A 61 -7.47 11.85 4.11
C THR A 61 -7.87 10.64 4.93
N THR A 62 -8.75 9.81 4.36
CA THR A 62 -9.13 8.50 4.93
C THR A 62 -9.00 7.41 3.87
N LEU A 63 -8.33 6.32 4.22
CA LEU A 63 -8.14 5.16 3.37
C LEU A 63 -9.25 4.12 3.59
N ASP A 64 -10.12 3.94 2.59
CA ASP A 64 -11.21 2.99 2.57
C ASP A 64 -11.22 2.16 1.28
N VAL A 65 -10.65 0.95 1.36
CA VAL A 65 -10.59 0.01 0.24
C VAL A 65 -11.97 -0.40 -0.27
N LYS A 66 -13.05 -0.30 0.52
CA LYS A 66 -14.40 -0.62 0.04
C LYS A 66 -14.94 0.46 -0.90
N LYS A 67 -14.46 1.69 -0.75
CA LYS A 67 -14.79 2.83 -1.63
C LYS A 67 -13.89 2.91 -2.85
N SER A 68 -12.82 2.11 -2.91
CA SER A 68 -11.99 1.97 -4.10
C SER A 68 -12.62 1.09 -5.16
N SER A 69 -12.11 1.18 -6.39
CA SER A 69 -12.49 0.31 -7.51
C SER A 69 -12.20 -1.16 -7.24
N HIS A 70 -11.22 -1.45 -6.37
CA HIS A 70 -10.86 -2.82 -5.98
C HIS A 70 -11.84 -3.46 -4.99
N LYS A 71 -12.56 -2.64 -4.21
CA LYS A 71 -13.54 -3.02 -3.16
C LYS A 71 -13.00 -3.89 -2.01
N GLN A 72 -11.82 -4.50 -2.16
CA GLN A 72 -11.17 -5.39 -1.20
C GLN A 72 -9.64 -5.35 -1.37
N ILE A 73 -8.90 -5.38 -0.27
CA ILE A 73 -7.43 -5.31 -0.29
C ILE A 73 -6.80 -6.49 -1.02
N GLY A 74 -7.34 -7.69 -0.84
CA GLY A 74 -6.86 -8.89 -1.52
C GLY A 74 -6.88 -8.77 -3.05
N LYS A 75 -7.91 -8.12 -3.60
CA LYS A 75 -8.02 -7.88 -5.05
C LYS A 75 -6.97 -6.89 -5.54
N PHE A 76 -6.73 -5.82 -4.78
CA PHE A 76 -5.69 -4.85 -5.06
C PHE A 76 -4.29 -5.51 -5.04
N LEU A 77 -3.97 -6.29 -4.01
CA LEU A 77 -2.67 -6.98 -3.92
C LEU A 77 -2.48 -8.01 -5.05
N ASN A 78 -3.54 -8.73 -5.44
CA ASN A 78 -3.46 -9.65 -6.56
C ASN A 78 -3.26 -8.92 -7.91
N ALA A 79 -3.78 -7.69 -8.05
CA ALA A 79 -3.48 -6.83 -9.19
C ALA A 79 -2.01 -6.38 -9.17
N MET A 80 -1.47 -5.98 -8.01
CA MET A 80 -0.05 -5.63 -7.84
C MET A 80 0.88 -6.83 -8.08
N ARG A 81 0.44 -8.05 -7.76
CA ARG A 81 1.14 -9.28 -8.14
C ARG A 81 1.18 -9.48 -9.65
N LYS A 82 0.06 -9.28 -10.35
CA LYS A 82 0.03 -9.35 -11.83
C LYS A 82 0.94 -8.31 -12.48
N ALA A 83 1.06 -7.14 -11.85
CA ALA A 83 1.99 -6.09 -12.23
C ALA A 83 3.47 -6.42 -11.91
N LYS A 84 3.76 -7.59 -11.32
CA LYS A 84 5.09 -8.05 -10.90
C LYS A 84 5.79 -7.09 -9.92
N VAL A 85 5.01 -6.39 -9.10
CA VAL A 85 5.53 -5.51 -8.04
C VAL A 85 5.68 -6.27 -6.73
N ILE A 86 4.81 -7.24 -6.49
CA ILE A 86 4.84 -8.07 -5.28
C ILE A 86 4.56 -9.52 -5.65
N ASP A 87 4.92 -10.42 -4.75
CA ASP A 87 4.43 -11.78 -4.79
C ASP A 87 3.46 -11.99 -3.63
N VAL A 88 2.35 -12.68 -3.91
CA VAL A 88 1.35 -13.01 -2.91
C VAL A 88 1.07 -14.50 -2.90
N VAL A 89 0.92 -15.05 -1.70
CA VAL A 89 0.46 -16.42 -1.46
C VAL A 89 -0.93 -16.37 -0.87
N GLU A 90 -1.84 -17.22 -1.36
CA GLU A 90 -3.15 -17.40 -0.76
C GLU A 90 -3.16 -18.74 0.00
N LYS A 91 -3.43 -18.70 1.30
CA LYS A 91 -3.59 -19.88 2.15
C LYS A 91 -4.92 -19.82 2.86
N LYS A 92 -5.78 -20.82 2.65
CA LYS A 92 -7.11 -20.91 3.28
C LYS A 92 -7.95 -19.61 3.09
N GLY A 93 -7.86 -18.99 1.92
CA GLY A 93 -8.57 -17.74 1.61
C GLY A 93 -7.94 -16.47 2.20
N VAL A 94 -6.80 -16.59 2.88
CA VAL A 94 -6.02 -15.47 3.40
C VAL A 94 -4.88 -15.17 2.43
N ILE A 95 -4.82 -13.93 1.95
CA ILE A 95 -3.77 -13.45 1.06
C ILE A 95 -2.64 -12.86 1.91
N SER A 96 -1.41 -13.28 1.66
CA SER A 96 -0.21 -12.75 2.30
C SER A 96 0.82 -12.36 1.26
N VAL A 97 1.41 -11.17 1.40
CA VAL A 97 2.52 -10.69 0.58
C VAL A 97 3.80 -11.36 1.07
N THR A 98 4.54 -12.01 0.18
CA THR A 98 5.75 -12.79 0.52
C THR A 98 7.02 -12.15 -0.02
N LYS A 99 6.91 -11.40 -1.11
CA LYS A 99 8.02 -10.67 -1.73
C LYS A 99 7.53 -9.33 -2.27
N ALA A 100 8.44 -8.36 -2.33
CA ALA A 100 8.20 -7.07 -2.97
C ALA A 100 9.40 -6.69 -3.83
N ASP A 101 9.13 -6.20 -5.03
CA ASP A 101 10.09 -5.72 -6.00
C ASP A 101 9.91 -4.21 -6.18
N LEU A 102 10.60 -3.45 -5.34
CA LEU A 102 10.56 -1.98 -5.36
C LEU A 102 11.25 -1.38 -6.60
N LYS A 103 11.97 -2.21 -7.37
CA LYS A 103 12.58 -1.80 -8.64
C LYS A 103 11.65 -2.03 -9.84
N ALA A 104 10.45 -2.59 -9.61
CA ALA A 104 9.49 -2.80 -10.66
C ALA A 104 9.08 -1.46 -11.29
N LYS A 105 8.91 -1.43 -12.62
CA LYS A 105 8.46 -0.24 -13.35
C LYS A 105 7.19 0.37 -12.78
N VAL A 106 6.28 -0.47 -12.27
CA VAL A 106 5.04 0.00 -11.67
C VAL A 106 5.31 0.72 -10.35
N PHE A 107 6.26 0.25 -9.52
CA PHE A 107 6.65 0.98 -8.31
C PHE A 107 7.25 2.35 -8.65
N ALA A 108 8.16 2.40 -9.62
CA ALA A 108 8.73 3.66 -10.11
C ALA A 108 7.67 4.59 -10.72
N ALA A 109 6.65 4.04 -11.39
CA ALA A 109 5.53 4.82 -11.92
C ALA A 109 4.63 5.38 -10.81
N LEU A 110 4.43 4.63 -9.72
CA LEU A 110 3.74 5.13 -8.53
C LEU A 110 4.53 6.24 -7.86
N GLU A 111 5.85 6.08 -7.71
CA GLU A 111 6.73 7.13 -7.19
C GLU A 111 6.63 8.39 -8.04
N ALA A 112 6.82 8.28 -9.36
CA ALA A 112 6.70 9.41 -10.27
C ALA A 112 5.30 10.05 -10.32
N LYS A 113 4.25 9.29 -9.98
CA LYS A 113 2.86 9.79 -9.91
C LYS A 113 2.61 10.65 -8.66
N PHE A 114 3.35 10.39 -7.58
CA PHE A 114 3.12 11.02 -6.27
C PHE A 114 4.31 11.85 -5.74
N GLU A 115 5.42 11.92 -6.50
CA GLU A 115 6.53 12.87 -6.30
C GLU A 115 6.15 14.33 -6.58
#